data_AF-A0A398BZ08-F1
#
_entry.id   AF-A0A398BZ08-F1
#
_cell.length_a   1.000
_cell.length_b   1.000
_cell.length_c   1.000
_cell.angle_alpha   90.00
_cell.angle_beta   90.00
_cell.angle_gamma   90.00
#
_symmetry.space_group_name_H-M   'P 1'
#
loop_
_entity.id
_entity.type
_entity.pdbx_description
1 polymer ?
#
loop_
_entity_poly.entity_id
_entity_poly.type
_entity_poly.pdbx_seq_one_letter_code
_entity_poly.pdbx_strand_id
1 'polypeptide(L)'
;MKRLPVLALFLVLLPMQGAYASRLDDAEYIAAQQISDAFVLTLRAAAATRFAARLERPLAKLGGRVVDPERLAAMLPESVSDPAVGHLHKALAVGYRRAVPDEHLTAIAAFLRSDTGTMLHAVVVERQQAVAARADGITIPRILPEGCLEDLGVLTEQETESCRTFMASPAAEALRSPVAGIELVFLLQASLAQVDRIPIQLNASYMIRILEADGVVTFPNRVARRNVIDQLRQQQ
;
A
#
# COMPACT_ATOMS: atom_id res chain seq x y z
N MET A 1 49.31 -43.43 21.11
CA MET A 1 48.31 -43.55 20.03
C MET A 1 46.96 -43.87 20.63
N LYS A 2 46.00 -42.92 20.59
CA LYS A 2 44.55 -43.16 20.52
C LYS A 2 43.92 -41.83 20.10
N ARG A 3 43.10 -41.89 19.05
CA ARG A 3 42.62 -40.77 18.23
C ARG A 3 41.43 -40.08 18.89
N LEU A 4 41.37 -38.74 18.77
CA LEU A 4 40.12 -37.97 18.84
C LEU A 4 39.18 -38.38 17.69
N PRO A 5 37.86 -38.24 17.90
CA PRO A 5 37.12 -37.20 17.16
C PRO A 5 36.28 -36.35 18.13
N VAL A 6 36.41 -35.02 18.10
CA VAL A 6 35.54 -34.13 17.30
C VAL A 6 34.05 -34.44 17.56
N LEU A 7 33.59 -34.14 18.76
CA LEU A 7 32.23 -33.63 18.96
C LEU A 7 32.39 -32.14 19.16
N ALA A 8 32.55 -31.46 18.02
CA ALA A 8 32.35 -30.04 17.92
C ALA A 8 30.95 -29.76 18.42
N LEU A 9 30.91 -29.14 19.61
CA LEU A 9 29.81 -28.39 20.16
C LEU A 9 29.39 -27.33 19.11
N PHE A 10 28.65 -27.74 18.08
CA PHE A 10 27.86 -26.84 17.23
C PHE A 10 26.65 -26.40 18.06
N LEU A 11 26.95 -25.65 19.13
CA LEU A 11 26.04 -24.67 19.66
C LEU A 11 25.85 -23.70 18.51
N VAL A 12 24.69 -23.85 17.87
CA VAL A 12 24.20 -23.02 16.78
C VAL A 12 24.32 -21.56 17.21
N LEU A 13 25.41 -20.93 16.78
CA LEU A 13 25.55 -19.50 16.63
C LEU A 13 24.56 -19.09 15.53
N LEU A 14 23.28 -19.00 15.89
CA LEU A 14 22.38 -18.11 15.18
C LEU A 14 22.99 -16.72 15.32
N PRO A 15 23.29 -16.00 14.22
CA PRO A 15 23.68 -14.61 14.33
C PRO A 15 22.51 -13.85 14.96
N MET A 16 22.65 -13.56 16.25
CA MET A 16 21.95 -12.47 16.95
C MET A 16 22.40 -11.15 16.31
N GLN A 17 21.94 -10.88 15.09
CA GLN A 17 22.02 -9.57 14.44
C GLN A 17 20.72 -9.33 13.67
N GLY A 18 19.64 -9.20 14.42
CA GLY A 18 18.44 -8.52 14.02
C GLY A 18 17.84 -7.99 15.31
N ALA A 19 17.64 -6.68 15.42
CA ALA A 19 16.76 -6.16 16.46
C ALA A 19 15.50 -7.04 16.44
N TYR A 20 15.12 -7.64 17.58
CA TYR A 20 13.88 -8.42 17.66
C TYR A 20 12.77 -7.52 17.12
N ALA A 21 12.32 -7.80 15.89
CA ALA A 21 11.25 -7.04 15.27
C ALA A 21 10.08 -7.10 16.26
N SER A 22 9.60 -5.94 16.68
CA SER A 22 8.48 -5.90 17.59
C SER A 22 7.28 -6.53 16.88
N ARG A 23 6.30 -7.01 17.64
CA ARG A 23 5.03 -7.47 17.08
C ARG A 23 4.40 -6.44 16.12
N LEU A 24 4.63 -5.15 16.38
CA LEU A 24 4.17 -4.10 15.48
C LEU A 24 4.96 -4.09 14.18
N ASP A 25 6.29 -4.21 14.24
CA ASP A 25 7.14 -4.25 13.04
C ASP A 25 6.82 -5.47 12.16
N ASP A 26 6.52 -6.63 12.75
CA ASP A 26 6.10 -7.81 12.00
C ASP A 26 4.74 -7.62 11.33
N ALA A 27 3.77 -7.02 12.03
CA ALA A 27 2.47 -6.73 11.44
C ALA A 27 2.53 -5.65 10.35
N GLU A 28 3.38 -4.63 10.53
CA GLU A 28 3.63 -3.59 9.52
C GLU A 28 4.33 -4.19 8.29
N TYR A 29 5.29 -5.10 8.50
CA TYR A 29 5.93 -5.82 7.42
C TYR A 29 4.92 -6.66 6.63
N ILE A 30 4.10 -7.46 7.31
CA ILE A 30 3.06 -8.29 6.66
C ILE A 30 2.07 -7.42 5.89
N ALA A 31 1.61 -6.31 6.48
CA ALA A 31 0.70 -5.37 5.83
C ALA A 31 1.33 -4.72 4.58
N ALA A 32 2.62 -4.40 4.61
CA ALA A 32 3.34 -3.87 3.46
C ALA A 32 3.46 -4.88 2.33
N GLN A 33 3.68 -6.17 2.65
CA GLN A 33 3.73 -7.23 1.63
C GLN A 33 2.36 -7.51 1.01
N GLN A 34 1.27 -7.24 1.72
CA GLN A 34 -0.06 -7.48 1.19
C GLN A 34 -0.41 -6.47 0.09
N ILE A 35 -0.08 -5.19 0.22
CA ILE A 35 -0.58 -4.17 -0.71
C ILE A 35 0.34 -4.08 -1.94
N SER A 36 -0.17 -4.37 -3.13
CA SER A 36 0.58 -4.19 -4.36
C SER A 36 0.72 -2.71 -4.76
N ASP A 37 1.81 -2.36 -5.46
CA ASP A 37 2.02 -1.00 -5.97
C ASP A 37 0.86 -0.53 -6.87
N ALA A 38 0.31 -1.43 -7.70
CA ALA A 38 -0.84 -1.14 -8.54
C ALA A 38 -2.08 -0.74 -7.70
N PHE A 39 -2.28 -1.41 -6.57
CA PHE A 39 -3.35 -1.07 -5.64
C PHE A 39 -3.09 0.27 -4.95
N VAL A 40 -1.85 0.54 -4.53
CA VAL A 40 -1.46 1.86 -3.98
C VAL A 40 -1.76 2.96 -5.00
N LEU A 41 -1.38 2.77 -6.27
CA LEU A 41 -1.66 3.73 -7.34
C LEU A 41 -3.16 3.97 -7.52
N THR A 42 -3.97 2.91 -7.46
CA THR A 42 -5.43 3.00 -7.54
C THR A 42 -6.01 3.80 -6.38
N LEU A 43 -5.54 3.53 -5.16
CA LEU A 43 -5.94 4.27 -3.95
C LEU A 43 -5.53 5.74 -4.05
N ARG A 44 -4.32 6.03 -4.55
CA ARG A 44 -3.83 7.39 -4.75
C ARG A 44 -4.68 8.15 -5.75
N ALA A 45 -5.00 7.54 -6.88
CA ALA A 45 -5.89 8.12 -7.89
C ALA A 45 -7.28 8.41 -7.32
N ALA A 46 -7.88 7.44 -6.60
CA ALA A 46 -9.18 7.64 -5.96
C ALA A 46 -9.16 8.75 -4.89
N ALA A 47 -8.09 8.83 -4.10
CA ALA A 47 -7.88 9.88 -3.13
C ALA A 47 -7.74 11.26 -3.79
N ALA A 48 -6.97 11.35 -4.88
CA ALA A 48 -6.79 12.57 -5.66
C ALA A 48 -8.12 13.05 -6.25
N THR A 49 -8.91 12.16 -6.86
CA THR A 49 -10.26 12.47 -7.38
C THR A 49 -11.18 13.01 -6.28
N ARG A 50 -11.17 12.37 -5.10
CA ARG A 50 -11.97 12.83 -3.96
C ARG A 50 -11.52 14.21 -3.47
N PHE A 51 -10.22 14.47 -3.42
CA PHE A 51 -9.69 15.78 -3.05
C PHE A 51 -10.00 16.86 -4.10
N ALA A 52 -9.88 16.53 -5.39
CA ALA A 52 -10.23 17.42 -6.50
C ALA A 52 -11.69 17.88 -6.42
N ALA A 53 -12.62 16.97 -6.13
CA ALA A 53 -14.03 17.31 -5.90
C ALA A 53 -14.22 18.31 -4.74
N ARG A 54 -13.39 18.22 -3.68
CA ARG A 54 -13.42 19.18 -2.57
C ARG A 54 -12.86 20.56 -2.95
N LEU A 55 -12.03 20.65 -3.99
CA LEU A 55 -11.50 21.92 -4.52
C LEU A 55 -12.49 22.70 -5.37
N GLU A 56 -13.55 22.07 -5.88
CA GLU A 56 -14.54 22.74 -6.70
C GLU A 56 -15.15 23.97 -5.99
N ARG A 57 -15.51 23.83 -4.72
CA ARG A 57 -16.09 24.93 -3.93
C ARG A 57 -15.10 26.07 -3.70
N PRO A 58 -13.86 25.84 -3.21
CA PRO A 58 -12.83 26.88 -3.16
C PRO A 58 -12.57 27.56 -4.50
N LEU A 59 -12.46 26.81 -5.60
CA LEU A 59 -12.23 27.35 -6.93
C LEU A 59 -13.42 28.21 -7.40
N ALA A 60 -14.65 27.77 -7.13
CA ALA A 60 -15.86 28.54 -7.39
C ALA A 60 -15.92 29.86 -6.62
N LYS A 61 -15.44 29.89 -5.37
CA LYS A 61 -15.33 31.14 -4.60
C LYS A 61 -14.34 32.14 -5.20
N LEU A 62 -13.33 31.65 -5.93
CA LEU A 62 -12.41 32.49 -6.71
C LEU A 62 -12.99 32.90 -8.07
N GLY A 63 -14.19 32.46 -8.42
CA GLY A 63 -14.82 32.70 -9.72
C GLY A 63 -14.40 31.71 -10.81
N GLY A 64 -13.70 30.62 -10.45
CA GLY A 64 -13.31 29.55 -11.36
C GLY A 64 -14.33 28.41 -11.40
N ARG A 65 -14.51 27.77 -12.55
CA ARG A 65 -15.29 26.54 -12.71
C ARG A 65 -14.39 25.42 -13.22
N VAL A 66 -14.33 24.31 -12.49
CA VAL A 66 -13.65 23.09 -12.94
C VAL A 66 -14.38 22.54 -14.16
N VAL A 67 -13.63 22.31 -15.24
CA VAL A 67 -14.14 21.75 -16.51
C VAL A 67 -13.55 20.39 -16.82
N ASP A 68 -12.40 20.06 -16.23
CA ASP A 68 -11.73 18.77 -16.36
C ASP A 68 -11.30 18.29 -14.96
N PRO A 69 -12.18 17.55 -14.25
CA PRO A 69 -11.91 17.09 -12.88
C PRO A 69 -10.84 15.98 -12.83
N GLU A 70 -10.72 15.18 -13.89
CA GLU A 70 -9.71 14.12 -13.97
C GLU A 70 -8.32 14.71 -14.09
N ARG A 71 -8.14 15.70 -14.97
CA ARG A 71 -6.87 16.42 -15.09
C ARG A 71 -6.56 17.26 -13.86
N LEU A 72 -7.59 17.83 -13.20
CA LEU A 72 -7.40 18.47 -11.90
C LEU A 72 -6.83 17.48 -10.88
N ALA A 73 -7.39 16.27 -10.78
CA ALA A 73 -6.90 15.21 -9.90
C ALA A 73 -5.46 14.80 -10.22
N ALA A 74 -5.13 14.62 -11.50
CA ALA A 74 -3.78 14.25 -11.95
C ALA A 74 -2.73 15.34 -11.66
N MET A 75 -3.14 16.59 -11.47
CA MET A 75 -2.25 17.71 -11.10
C MET A 75 -1.98 17.81 -9.60
N LEU A 76 -2.72 17.06 -8.77
CA LEU A 76 -2.53 17.11 -7.33
C LEU A 76 -1.23 16.41 -6.92
N PRO A 77 -0.48 16.97 -5.96
CA PRO A 77 0.73 16.32 -5.48
C PRO A 77 0.39 15.03 -4.72
N GLU A 78 1.28 14.04 -4.76
CA GLU A 78 1.07 12.75 -4.06
C GLU A 78 0.79 12.91 -2.56
N SER A 79 1.30 13.98 -1.95
CA SER A 79 1.07 14.31 -0.53
C SER A 79 -0.40 14.48 -0.16
N VAL A 80 -1.31 14.75 -1.10
CA VAL A 80 -2.76 14.77 -0.80
C VAL A 80 -3.32 13.36 -0.58
N SER A 81 -2.63 12.35 -1.11
CA SER A 81 -3.03 10.94 -1.04
C SER A 81 -2.25 10.13 0.00
N ASP A 82 -1.09 10.63 0.46
CA ASP A 82 -0.26 9.98 1.48
C ASP A 82 -1.01 9.64 2.77
N PRO A 83 -1.90 10.51 3.31
CA PRO A 83 -2.66 10.17 4.52
C PRO A 83 -3.60 8.97 4.32
N ALA A 84 -4.17 8.81 3.12
CA ALA A 84 -5.03 7.67 2.81
C ALA A 84 -4.21 6.37 2.73
N VAL A 85 -3.08 6.41 2.03
CA VAL A 85 -2.15 5.28 1.92
C VAL A 85 -1.61 4.89 3.30
N GLY A 86 -1.11 5.87 4.06
CA GLY A 86 -0.59 5.63 5.41
C GLY A 86 -1.64 5.12 6.38
N HIS A 87 -2.88 5.60 6.30
CA HIS A 87 -3.98 5.06 7.09
C HIS A 87 -4.28 3.61 6.74
N LEU A 88 -4.30 3.25 5.46
CA LEU A 88 -4.54 1.88 5.03
C LEU A 88 -3.49 0.93 5.60
N HIS A 89 -2.19 1.24 5.43
CA HIS A 89 -1.10 0.42 5.97
C HIS A 89 -1.23 0.25 7.48
N LYS A 90 -1.47 1.33 8.22
CA LYS A 90 -1.65 1.28 9.68
C LYS A 90 -2.86 0.44 10.08
N ALA A 91 -3.97 0.58 9.38
CA ALA A 91 -5.19 -0.14 9.71
C ALA A 91 -5.05 -1.64 9.44
N LEU A 92 -4.35 -2.02 8.36
CA LEU A 92 -4.01 -3.41 8.07
C LEU A 92 -3.07 -3.99 9.14
N ALA A 93 -2.01 -3.27 9.52
CA ALA A 93 -1.11 -3.70 10.59
C ALA A 93 -1.86 -3.90 11.92
N VAL A 94 -2.77 -2.99 12.28
CA VAL A 94 -3.65 -3.15 13.45
C VAL A 94 -4.58 -4.36 13.31
N GLY A 95 -5.12 -4.59 12.12
CA GLY A 95 -5.95 -5.76 11.80
C GLY A 95 -5.18 -7.06 12.04
N TYR A 96 -3.98 -7.18 11.47
CA TYR A 96 -3.08 -8.32 11.67
C TYR A 96 -2.77 -8.55 13.15
N ARG A 97 -2.45 -7.49 13.89
CA ARG A 97 -2.19 -7.59 15.33
C ARG A 97 -3.40 -8.10 16.11
N ARG A 98 -4.62 -7.75 15.72
CA ARG A 98 -5.85 -8.17 16.41
C ARG A 98 -6.26 -9.59 16.05
N ALA A 99 -6.09 -9.98 14.79
CA ALA A 99 -6.59 -11.23 14.26
C ALA A 99 -5.62 -12.41 14.43
N VAL A 100 -4.32 -12.14 14.47
CA VAL A 100 -3.28 -13.18 14.44
C VAL A 100 -2.50 -13.20 15.78
N PRO A 101 -2.35 -14.39 16.41
CA PRO A 101 -1.50 -14.55 17.59
C PRO A 101 -0.04 -14.15 17.33
N ASP A 102 0.65 -13.66 18.36
CA ASP A 102 2.00 -13.06 18.26
C ASP A 102 3.03 -14.06 17.70
N GLU A 103 2.96 -15.31 18.14
CA GLU A 103 3.80 -16.41 17.65
C GLU A 103 3.57 -16.70 16.16
N HIS A 104 2.33 -16.57 15.69
CA HIS A 104 2.00 -16.75 14.27
C HIS A 104 2.45 -15.54 13.45
N LEU A 105 2.27 -14.31 13.94
CA LEU A 105 2.78 -13.10 13.27
C LEU A 105 4.28 -13.17 13.05
N THR A 106 5.02 -13.57 14.09
CA THR A 106 6.48 -13.73 14.02
C THR A 106 6.86 -14.80 12.99
N ALA A 107 6.18 -15.95 12.99
CA ALA A 107 6.45 -17.03 12.04
C ALA A 107 6.13 -16.64 10.59
N ILE A 108 5.03 -15.92 10.36
CA ILE A 108 4.65 -15.40 9.04
C ILE A 108 5.70 -14.41 8.55
N ALA A 109 6.07 -13.44 9.39
CA ALA A 109 7.05 -12.42 9.02
C ALA A 109 8.43 -13.04 8.78
N ALA A 110 8.83 -14.04 9.57
CA ALA A 110 10.06 -14.80 9.34
C ALA A 110 10.03 -15.56 8.01
N PHE A 111 8.92 -16.22 7.67
CA PHE A 111 8.76 -16.89 6.38
C PHE A 111 8.85 -15.90 5.23
N LEU A 112 8.11 -14.79 5.28
CA LEU A 112 8.12 -13.75 4.25
C LEU A 112 9.46 -13.00 4.11
N ARG A 113 10.36 -13.10 5.11
CA ARG A 113 11.74 -12.58 5.02
C ARG A 113 12.74 -13.63 4.52
N SER A 114 12.35 -14.90 4.43
CA SER A 114 13.21 -15.95 3.89
C SER A 114 13.35 -15.83 2.37
N ASP A 115 14.38 -16.44 1.82
CA ASP A 115 14.59 -16.50 0.36
C ASP A 115 13.37 -17.12 -0.34
N THR A 116 12.84 -18.22 0.20
CA THR A 116 11.63 -18.89 -0.29
C THR A 116 10.41 -17.96 -0.26
N GLY A 117 10.18 -17.28 0.86
CA GLY A 117 9.05 -16.36 1.00
C GLY A 117 9.17 -15.16 0.06
N THR A 118 10.37 -14.64 -0.14
CA THR A 118 10.65 -13.52 -1.05
C THR A 118 10.40 -13.91 -2.50
N MET A 119 10.88 -15.09 -2.93
CA MET A 119 10.63 -15.61 -4.27
C MET A 119 9.14 -15.87 -4.51
N LEU A 120 8.46 -16.52 -3.56
CA LEU A 120 7.04 -16.80 -3.66
C LEU A 120 6.24 -15.49 -3.75
N HIS A 121 6.57 -14.50 -2.93
CA HIS A 121 5.93 -13.19 -2.96
C HIS A 121 6.10 -12.50 -4.32
N ALA A 122 7.30 -12.53 -4.90
CA ALA A 122 7.55 -11.97 -6.23
C ALA A 122 6.67 -12.62 -7.32
N VAL A 123 6.55 -13.95 -7.32
CA VAL A 123 5.67 -14.69 -8.24
C VAL A 123 4.20 -14.31 -8.05
N VAL A 124 3.76 -14.19 -6.79
CA VAL A 124 2.39 -13.79 -6.46
C VAL A 124 2.09 -12.37 -6.93
N VAL A 125 3.02 -11.43 -6.71
CA VAL A 125 2.89 -10.04 -7.16
C VAL A 125 2.82 -9.97 -8.68
N GLU A 126 3.70 -10.66 -9.41
CA GLU A 126 3.69 -10.71 -10.87
C GLU A 126 2.35 -11.23 -11.41
N ARG A 127 1.84 -12.32 -10.82
CA ARG A 127 0.54 -12.89 -11.21
C ARG A 127 -0.61 -11.93 -10.90
N GLN A 128 -0.60 -11.28 -9.74
CA GLN A 128 -1.61 -10.29 -9.39
C GLN A 128 -1.59 -9.09 -10.34
N GLN A 129 -0.41 -8.62 -10.75
CA GLN A 129 -0.26 -7.57 -11.75
C GLN A 129 -0.82 -8.02 -13.11
N ALA A 130 -0.54 -9.25 -13.54
CA ALA A 130 -1.08 -9.80 -14.78
C ALA A 130 -2.61 -9.95 -14.76
N VAL A 131 -3.20 -10.28 -13.61
CA VAL A 131 -4.66 -10.32 -13.43
C VAL A 131 -5.25 -8.91 -13.39
N ALA A 132 -4.64 -7.98 -12.66
CA ALA A 132 -5.09 -6.59 -12.57
C ALA A 132 -5.03 -5.89 -13.94
N ALA A 133 -4.03 -6.19 -14.77
CA ALA A 133 -3.95 -5.68 -16.15
C ALA A 133 -5.08 -6.19 -17.06
N ARG A 134 -5.78 -7.27 -16.66
CA ARG A 134 -6.87 -7.89 -17.42
C ARG A 134 -8.25 -7.64 -16.82
N ALA A 135 -8.32 -7.14 -15.59
CA ALA A 135 -9.56 -6.95 -14.85
C ALA A 135 -9.86 -5.47 -14.66
N ASP A 136 -11.03 -5.01 -15.11
CA ASP A 136 -11.57 -3.66 -14.87
C ASP A 136 -12.02 -3.43 -13.40
N GLY A 137 -11.39 -4.12 -12.43
CA GLY A 137 -11.85 -4.19 -11.05
C GLY A 137 -10.73 -4.20 -10.02
N ILE A 138 -11.09 -3.83 -8.78
CA ILE A 138 -10.17 -3.85 -7.64
C ILE A 138 -9.82 -5.32 -7.33
N THR A 139 -8.60 -5.73 -7.68
CA THR A 139 -8.07 -7.03 -7.27
C THR A 139 -7.63 -6.92 -5.82
N ILE A 140 -8.25 -7.70 -4.93
CA ILE A 140 -7.86 -7.77 -3.52
C ILE A 140 -6.51 -8.48 -3.45
N PRO A 141 -5.45 -7.81 -2.98
CA PRO A 141 -4.16 -8.45 -2.85
C PRO A 141 -4.20 -9.57 -1.81
N ARG A 142 -3.69 -10.74 -2.17
CA ARG A 142 -3.53 -11.90 -1.28
C ARG A 142 -2.06 -12.14 -1.03
N ILE A 143 -1.68 -12.39 0.22
CA ILE A 143 -0.29 -12.73 0.60
C ILE A 143 0.10 -14.09 0.01
N LEU A 144 -0.85 -15.03 -0.06
CA LEU A 144 -0.67 -16.34 -0.66
C LEU A 144 -1.90 -16.68 -1.52
N PRO A 145 -1.75 -16.96 -2.82
CA PRO A 145 -2.86 -17.48 -3.62
C PRO A 145 -3.28 -18.86 -3.12
N GLU A 146 -4.59 -19.13 -3.23
CA GLU A 146 -5.08 -20.51 -3.18
C GLU A 146 -4.41 -21.27 -4.32
N GLY A 147 -3.66 -22.34 -3.98
CA GLY A 147 -2.90 -23.10 -4.96
C GLY A 147 -1.41 -22.73 -5.11
N CYS A 148 -0.76 -22.07 -4.14
CA CYS A 148 0.71 -21.85 -4.13
C CYS A 148 1.55 -23.11 -4.48
N LEU A 149 1.02 -24.30 -4.24
CA LEU A 149 1.69 -25.57 -4.57
C LEU A 149 1.64 -25.92 -6.06
N GLU A 150 0.72 -25.35 -6.84
CA GLU A 150 0.60 -25.59 -8.29
C GLU A 150 1.57 -24.71 -9.09
N ASP A 151 2.05 -23.61 -8.49
CA ASP A 151 3.03 -22.67 -9.08
C ASP A 151 4.50 -23.05 -8.77
N LEU A 152 4.76 -24.24 -8.20
CA LEU A 152 6.08 -24.71 -7.72
C LEU A 152 7.11 -25.03 -8.82
N GLY A 153 6.79 -24.88 -10.09
CA GLY A 153 7.73 -25.15 -11.20
C GLY A 153 8.97 -24.25 -11.21
N VAL A 154 8.99 -23.21 -10.38
CA VAL A 154 10.07 -22.21 -10.28
C VAL A 154 10.92 -22.40 -9.02
N LEU A 155 10.47 -23.18 -8.04
CA LEU A 155 11.16 -23.37 -6.77
C LEU A 155 12.09 -24.59 -6.81
N THR A 156 13.21 -24.50 -6.11
CA THR A 156 14.08 -25.64 -5.82
C THR A 156 13.36 -26.66 -4.92
N GLU A 157 13.89 -27.88 -4.83
CA GLU A 157 13.34 -28.91 -3.93
C GLU A 157 13.35 -28.46 -2.46
N GLN A 158 14.41 -27.75 -2.05
CA GLN A 158 14.54 -27.20 -0.71
C GLN A 158 13.51 -26.08 -0.43
N GLU A 159 13.31 -25.17 -1.39
CA GLU A 159 12.30 -24.11 -1.29
C GLU A 159 10.87 -24.67 -1.28
N THR A 160 10.64 -25.70 -2.08
CA THR A 160 9.36 -26.43 -2.11
C THR A 160 9.04 -27.04 -0.75
N GLU A 161 10.03 -27.69 -0.11
CA GLU A 161 9.83 -28.29 1.21
C GLU A 161 9.68 -27.24 2.31
N SER A 162 10.43 -26.13 2.24
CA SER A 162 10.24 -24.99 3.14
C SER A 162 8.84 -24.39 3.02
N CYS A 163 8.34 -24.21 1.79
CA CYS A 163 6.98 -23.75 1.53
C CYS A 163 5.95 -24.74 2.09
N ARG A 164 6.07 -26.04 1.82
CA ARG A 164 5.14 -27.05 2.36
C ARG A 164 5.10 -27.04 3.88
N THR A 165 6.28 -26.97 4.51
CA THR A 165 6.41 -26.92 5.97
C THR A 165 5.68 -25.70 6.53
N PHE A 166 5.85 -24.52 5.91
CA PHE A 166 5.11 -23.33 6.31
C PHE A 166 3.60 -23.49 6.09
N MET A 167 3.16 -23.98 4.92
CA MET A 167 1.73 -24.14 4.60
C MET A 167 1.00 -25.14 5.49
N ALA A 168 1.72 -26.09 6.10
CA ALA A 168 1.19 -27.05 7.08
C ALA A 168 1.15 -26.48 8.51
N SER A 169 1.70 -25.28 8.74
CA SER A 169 1.75 -24.68 10.07
C SER A 169 0.46 -23.95 10.46
N PRO A 170 0.16 -23.83 11.78
CA PRO A 170 -0.95 -23.01 12.28
C PRO A 170 -0.86 -21.52 11.86
N ALA A 171 0.35 -21.03 11.59
CA ALA A 171 0.57 -19.68 11.11
C ALA A 171 0.02 -19.45 9.69
N ALA A 172 0.16 -20.44 8.80
CA ALA A 172 -0.44 -20.37 7.46
C ALA A 172 -1.97 -20.47 7.49
N GLU A 173 -2.54 -21.22 8.45
CA GLU A 173 -3.98 -21.29 8.66
C GLU A 173 -4.54 -19.93 9.13
N ALA A 174 -3.85 -19.25 10.05
CA ALA A 174 -4.23 -17.92 10.51
C ALA A 174 -4.27 -16.87 9.37
N LEU A 175 -3.41 -17.01 8.36
CA LEU A 175 -3.42 -16.16 7.15
C LEU A 175 -4.60 -16.42 6.21
N ARG A 176 -5.17 -17.63 6.22
CA ARG A 176 -6.25 -18.05 5.30
C ARG A 176 -7.64 -17.62 5.77
N SER A 177 -7.77 -16.96 6.93
CA SER A 177 -9.07 -16.57 7.48
C SER A 177 -9.81 -15.60 6.53
N PRO A 178 -11.05 -15.95 6.07
CA PRO A 178 -11.81 -15.19 5.08
C PRO A 178 -12.29 -13.80 5.54
N VAL A 179 -12.10 -13.47 6.83
CA VAL A 179 -12.43 -12.16 7.42
C VAL A 179 -11.65 -11.02 6.75
N ALA A 180 -10.48 -11.30 6.16
CA ALA A 180 -9.60 -10.31 5.54
C ALA A 180 -10.19 -9.62 4.29
N GLY A 181 -11.05 -10.28 3.51
CA GLY A 181 -11.55 -9.73 2.24
C GLY A 181 -12.62 -8.65 2.39
N ILE A 182 -13.58 -8.87 3.30
CA ILE A 182 -14.67 -7.91 3.58
C ILE A 182 -14.12 -6.72 4.38
N GLU A 183 -13.22 -6.97 5.34
CA GLU A 183 -12.57 -5.90 6.10
C GLU A 183 -11.77 -4.95 5.20
N LEU A 184 -11.09 -5.45 4.16
CA LEU A 184 -10.32 -4.62 3.24
C LEU A 184 -11.16 -3.55 2.53
N VAL A 185 -12.41 -3.87 2.16
CA VAL A 185 -13.33 -2.91 1.52
C VAL A 185 -13.72 -1.79 2.51
N PHE A 186 -13.99 -2.13 3.76
CA PHE A 186 -14.28 -1.12 4.80
C PHE A 186 -13.05 -0.29 5.14
N LEU A 187 -11.87 -0.91 5.19
CA LEU A 187 -10.60 -0.23 5.39
C LEU A 187 -10.27 0.73 4.25
N LEU A 188 -10.55 0.35 3.01
CA LEU A 188 -10.43 1.21 1.83
C LEU A 188 -11.31 2.46 1.96
N GLN A 189 -12.60 2.28 2.27
CA GLN A 189 -13.53 3.41 2.44
C GLN A 189 -13.09 4.32 3.60
N ALA A 190 -12.67 3.74 4.73
CA ALA A 190 -12.17 4.49 5.87
C ALA A 190 -10.87 5.25 5.55
N SER A 191 -10.02 4.68 4.70
CA SER A 191 -8.76 5.29 4.25
C SER A 191 -9.02 6.46 3.30
N LEU A 192 -9.95 6.29 2.35
CA LEU A 192 -10.40 7.39 1.48
C LEU A 192 -11.08 8.51 2.27
N ALA A 193 -11.81 8.19 3.35
CA ALA A 193 -12.41 9.19 4.22
C ALA A 193 -11.36 10.05 4.97
N GLN A 194 -10.11 9.59 5.10
CA GLN A 194 -9.05 10.44 5.65
C GLN A 194 -8.77 11.64 4.76
N VAL A 195 -8.95 11.50 3.45
CA VAL A 195 -8.79 12.60 2.49
C VAL A 195 -9.75 13.75 2.82
N ASP A 196 -10.97 13.45 3.29
CA ASP A 196 -11.96 14.46 3.65
C ASP A 196 -11.56 15.29 4.88
N ARG A 197 -10.69 14.73 5.72
CA ARG A 197 -10.18 15.37 6.93
C ARG A 197 -8.97 16.24 6.67
N ILE A 198 -8.31 16.08 5.51
CA ILE A 198 -7.19 16.92 5.11
C ILE A 198 -7.72 18.35 4.92
N PRO A 199 -7.18 19.34 5.66
CA PRO A 199 -7.51 20.74 5.42
C PRO A 199 -7.17 21.12 3.99
N ILE A 200 -8.04 21.89 3.33
CA ILE A 200 -7.72 22.46 2.02
C ILE A 200 -6.73 23.61 2.26
N GLN A 201 -5.46 23.26 2.36
CA GLN A 201 -4.33 24.18 2.43
C GLN A 201 -3.41 23.86 1.25
N LEU A 202 -3.91 24.07 0.03
CA LEU A 202 -3.04 24.04 -1.12
C LEU A 202 -2.19 25.31 -1.10
N ASN A 203 -0.86 25.12 -1.07
CA ASN A 203 0.10 26.20 -1.21
C ASN A 203 -0.24 27.01 -2.48
N ALA A 204 -0.11 28.34 -2.38
CA ALA A 204 -0.32 29.27 -3.48
C ALA A 204 0.36 28.83 -4.79
N SER A 205 1.56 28.24 -4.74
CA SER A 205 2.26 27.73 -5.94
C SER A 205 1.51 26.62 -6.66
N TYR A 206 0.86 25.71 -5.92
CA TYR A 206 0.03 24.66 -6.53
C TYR A 206 -1.27 25.23 -7.09
N MET A 207 -1.91 26.14 -6.34
CA MET A 207 -3.11 26.82 -6.81
C MET A 207 -2.84 27.60 -8.10
N ILE A 208 -1.72 28.32 -8.17
CA ILE A 208 -1.29 29.02 -9.38
C ILE A 208 -1.13 28.03 -10.55
N ARG A 209 -0.44 26.90 -10.35
CA ARG A 209 -0.30 25.88 -11.41
C ARG A 209 -1.65 25.36 -11.92
N ILE A 210 -2.58 25.03 -11.02
CA ILE A 210 -3.94 24.61 -11.38
C ILE A 210 -4.65 25.72 -12.17
N LEU A 211 -4.54 26.95 -11.70
CA LEU A 211 -5.15 28.11 -12.32
C LEU A 211 -4.48 28.49 -13.64
N GLU A 212 -3.22 28.14 -13.90
CA GLU A 212 -2.50 28.37 -15.16
C GLU A 212 -2.71 27.26 -16.19
N ALA A 213 -3.11 26.06 -15.74
CA ALA A 213 -3.39 24.96 -16.66
C ALA A 213 -4.62 25.21 -17.53
N ASP A 214 -4.41 25.25 -18.84
CA ASP A 214 -5.47 25.45 -19.80
C ASP A 214 -6.41 24.24 -19.84
N GLY A 215 -7.72 24.52 -19.86
CA GLY A 215 -8.76 23.49 -19.94
C GLY A 215 -9.01 22.73 -18.64
N VAL A 216 -8.46 23.16 -17.50
CA VAL A 216 -8.74 22.55 -16.18
C VAL A 216 -9.76 23.38 -15.41
N VAL A 217 -9.51 24.69 -15.30
CA VAL A 217 -10.40 25.66 -14.67
C VAL A 217 -10.70 26.79 -15.64
N THR A 218 -11.98 27.09 -15.82
CA THR A 218 -12.46 28.22 -16.62
C THR A 218 -12.88 29.39 -15.75
N PHE A 219 -12.73 30.60 -16.26
CA PHE A 219 -13.18 31.83 -15.62
C PHE A 219 -14.09 32.60 -16.58
N PRO A 220 -14.94 33.51 -16.08
CA PRO A 220 -15.81 34.34 -16.93
C PRO A 220 -15.04 35.13 -17.99
N ASN A 221 -13.80 35.52 -17.70
CA ASN A 221 -12.87 36.12 -18.66
C ASN A 221 -11.42 35.92 -18.23
N ARG A 222 -10.48 36.19 -19.15
CA ARG A 222 -9.03 36.04 -18.91
C ARG A 222 -8.49 37.01 -17.85
N VAL A 223 -9.09 38.18 -17.69
CA VAL A 223 -8.65 39.19 -16.71
C VAL A 223 -8.95 38.71 -15.28
N ALA A 224 -10.13 38.13 -15.05
CA ALA A 224 -10.51 37.55 -13.76
C ALA A 224 -9.53 36.45 -13.32
N ARG A 225 -9.20 35.53 -14.23
CA ARG A 225 -8.19 34.47 -14.00
C ARG A 225 -6.84 35.07 -13.59
N ARG A 226 -6.38 36.08 -14.34
CA ARG A 226 -5.09 36.74 -14.09
C ARG A 226 -5.06 37.48 -12.75
N ASN A 227 -6.13 38.19 -12.39
CA ASN A 227 -6.22 38.90 -11.12
C ASN A 227 -6.11 37.95 -9.92
N VAL A 228 -6.76 36.80 -9.97
CA VAL A 228 -6.65 35.79 -8.91
C VAL A 228 -5.23 35.23 -8.81
N ILE A 229 -4.60 34.92 -9.95
CA ILE A 229 -3.21 34.43 -9.98
C ILE A 229 -2.26 35.48 -9.39
N ASP A 230 -2.41 36.75 -9.76
CA ASP A 230 -1.56 37.83 -9.27
C ASP A 230 -1.76 38.08 -7.77
N GLN A 231 -3.00 37.98 -7.26
CA GLN A 231 -3.28 38.03 -5.82
C GLN A 231 -2.60 36.88 -5.06
N LEU A 232 -2.66 35.65 -5.59
CA LEU A 232 -2.01 34.50 -4.96
C LEU A 232 -0.49 34.63 -4.93
N ARG A 233 0.12 35.22 -5.97
CA ARG A 233 1.57 35.49 -6.02
C ARG A 233 2.02 36.53 -5.00
N GLN A 234 1.16 37.50 -4.66
CA GLN A 234 1.44 38.53 -3.66
C GLN A 234 1.35 38.02 -2.22
N GLN A 235 0.76 36.85 -1.99
CA GLN A 235 0.62 36.21 -0.68
C GLN A 235 1.75 35.23 -0.35
N GLN A 236 2.70 35.06 -1.27
CA GLN A 236 3.93 34.27 -1.10
C GLN A 236 5.04 35.12 -0.52
#